data_AF-A0A8J2R3A5-F1
#
_entry.id   AF-A0A8J2R3A5-F1
#
_cell.length_a   1.000
_cell.length_b   1.000
_cell.length_c   1.000
_cell.angle_alpha   90.00
_cell.angle_beta   90.00
_cell.angle_gamma   90.00
#
_symmetry.space_group_name_H-M   'P 1'
#
loop_
_entity.id
_entity.type
_entity.pdbx_description
1 polymer ?
#
loop_
_entity_poly.entity_id
_entity_poly.type
_entity_poly.pdbx_seq_one_letter_code
_entity_poly.pdbx_strand_id
1 'polypeptide(L)'
;MITVVEEFLDDLRGGRMSDSPVVRVAQGQLQGRLANSPSGKAFYSFQGIPYAKPPIGSLRFRAPQPPEKWEGIRDATSEGNVCAQIDLNNQNHAGGASTTLLTASPLSKNLISKAISQSGTALNFWVFQKNALENARSLAKELGCESSNTDEILEFLSTTPVKDLVEAANIVNSLELLIQTHNNKFGPVIEKEFPGVEAFLSEAFFDLLISGRVADIPIMIGTTSLEVSRDAEVSDLQVFIPEILHIEKNSPESLAIAEQIQKLYFKGTPTSEEICQLLSDITFNVDVYRYIQYLVNVSNKPIYYYKFDYIGDLNVAYKLMKSIGLKENACQHLDELGYLFRNDLQKDIVVNPQDIKMRERLIRLWTNFAKSGNPTPDENHYLTVTWLPVTKDKLNYIHLSNELSINSDPDKEKMEFWDNLYVKYFKIWDQPSINQEPIIDTTPVIVQETIITTVTTVVDNHEENIESHVSVDVQDIAVPEQNILIENLEIKDSGKDDVADENQNGNIEVQQEVEIEGIKKNGINIVEIQEKFQNQNGDYKFNGNIERKPRPSNEIKMVQNSNINPKDVIRANDPPEDDLPKNIGVNKFVNFFESLGGKK
;
A
#
# COMPACT_ATOMS: atom_id res chain seq x y z
N MET A 1 -4.97 20.24 -35.80
CA MET A 1 -4.71 20.30 -34.35
C MET A 1 -4.38 21.73 -33.91
N ILE A 2 -3.54 22.47 -34.66
CA ILE A 2 -3.19 23.88 -34.39
C ILE A 2 -4.40 24.83 -34.46
N THR A 3 -5.33 24.64 -35.40
CA THR A 3 -6.43 25.59 -35.66
C THR A 3 -7.51 25.65 -34.57
N VAL A 4 -7.77 24.53 -33.87
CA VAL A 4 -8.78 24.47 -32.78
C VAL A 4 -8.22 25.02 -31.47
N VAL A 5 -6.91 24.91 -31.28
CA VAL A 5 -6.21 25.55 -30.16
C VAL A 5 -6.23 27.06 -30.35
N GLU A 6 -6.09 27.56 -31.58
CA GLU A 6 -6.17 29.00 -31.89
C GLU A 6 -7.58 29.57 -31.66
N GLU A 7 -8.66 28.90 -32.09
CA GLU A 7 -10.03 29.34 -31.80
C GLU A 7 -10.35 29.36 -30.29
N PHE A 8 -9.86 28.38 -29.52
CA PHE A 8 -10.00 28.35 -28.06
C PHE A 8 -9.16 29.43 -27.36
N LEU A 9 -7.98 29.74 -27.89
CA LEU A 9 -7.12 30.82 -27.39
C LEU A 9 -7.66 32.22 -27.74
N ASP A 10 -8.38 32.36 -28.85
CA ASP A 10 -9.03 33.61 -29.22
C ASP A 10 -10.25 33.93 -28.34
N ASP A 11 -10.99 32.91 -27.90
CA ASP A 11 -12.06 33.08 -26.89
C ASP A 11 -11.49 33.55 -25.53
N LEU A 12 -10.30 33.05 -25.15
CA LEU A 12 -9.56 33.51 -23.96
C LEU A 12 -8.99 34.93 -24.09
N ARG A 13 -8.84 35.46 -25.31
CA ARG A 13 -8.20 36.77 -25.60
C ARG A 13 -9.18 37.94 -25.72
N GLY A 14 -10.50 37.72 -25.58
CA GLY A 14 -11.47 38.82 -25.60
C GLY A 14 -12.94 38.46 -25.75
N GLY A 15 -13.31 37.18 -25.76
CA GLY A 15 -14.70 36.70 -25.77
C GLY A 15 -15.19 36.39 -24.36
N ARG A 16 -16.52 36.45 -24.13
CA ARG A 16 -17.09 35.86 -22.90
C ARG A 16 -16.77 34.36 -22.90
N MET A 17 -16.11 33.86 -21.86
CA MET A 17 -15.91 32.42 -21.68
C MET A 17 -17.26 31.69 -21.79
N SER A 18 -17.37 30.73 -22.69
CA SER A 18 -18.58 29.89 -22.81
C SER A 18 -18.79 29.04 -21.55
N ASP A 19 -20.00 29.00 -21.00
CA ASP A 19 -20.31 28.12 -19.85
C ASP A 19 -20.25 26.62 -20.20
N SER A 20 -20.32 26.28 -21.50
CA SER A 20 -20.35 24.90 -22.02
C SER A 20 -19.36 24.72 -23.18
N PRO A 21 -18.03 24.76 -22.91
CA PRO A 21 -17.02 24.62 -23.94
C PRO A 21 -17.07 23.23 -24.60
N VAL A 22 -16.85 23.19 -25.92
CA VAL A 22 -16.78 21.94 -26.69
C VAL A 22 -15.39 21.78 -27.30
N VAL A 23 -14.77 20.62 -27.09
CA VAL A 23 -13.47 20.27 -27.69
C VAL A 23 -13.55 18.97 -28.48
N ARG A 24 -12.73 18.82 -29.52
CA ARG A 24 -12.63 17.59 -30.32
C ARG A 24 -11.36 16.83 -29.95
N VAL A 25 -11.53 15.57 -29.53
CA VAL A 25 -10.45 14.59 -29.30
C VAL A 25 -10.47 13.51 -30.38
N ALA A 26 -9.53 12.57 -30.35
CA ALA A 26 -9.42 11.52 -31.36
C ALA A 26 -10.66 10.62 -31.43
N GLN A 27 -11.36 10.43 -30.31
CA GLN A 27 -12.53 9.56 -30.19
C GLN A 27 -13.87 10.26 -30.50
N GLY A 28 -13.95 11.59 -30.43
CA GLY A 28 -15.19 12.33 -30.63
C GLY A 28 -15.16 13.75 -30.05
N GLN A 29 -16.33 14.35 -29.86
CA GLN A 29 -16.48 15.67 -29.21
C GLN A 29 -16.81 15.51 -27.73
N LEU A 30 -16.27 16.40 -26.89
CA LEU A 30 -16.50 16.48 -25.46
C LEU A 30 -17.11 17.84 -25.11
N GLN A 31 -18.11 17.86 -24.24
CA GLN A 31 -18.63 19.07 -23.62
C GLN A 31 -18.13 19.16 -22.18
N GLY A 32 -17.36 20.20 -21.89
CA GLY A 32 -16.91 20.53 -20.53
C GLY A 32 -17.80 21.59 -19.89
N ARG A 33 -17.33 22.13 -18.77
CA ARG A 33 -17.97 23.25 -18.07
C ARG A 33 -16.98 24.33 -17.69
N LEU A 34 -17.50 25.56 -17.54
CA LEU A 34 -16.81 26.60 -16.80
C LEU A 34 -16.88 26.30 -15.29
N ALA A 35 -15.73 26.36 -14.61
CA ALA A 35 -15.60 26.19 -13.18
C ALA A 35 -14.80 27.35 -12.57
N ASN A 36 -14.92 27.55 -11.26
CA ASN A 36 -14.19 28.60 -10.54
C ASN A 36 -13.31 27.98 -9.45
N SER A 37 -12.08 28.47 -9.34
CA SER A 37 -11.22 28.17 -8.19
C SER A 37 -11.79 28.80 -6.92
N PRO A 38 -11.36 28.38 -5.72
CA PRO A 38 -11.71 29.06 -4.47
C PRO A 38 -11.33 30.56 -4.44
N SER A 39 -10.32 30.95 -5.22
CA SER A 39 -9.92 32.36 -5.39
C SER A 39 -10.76 33.13 -6.41
N GLY A 40 -11.83 32.53 -6.95
CA GLY A 40 -12.71 33.12 -7.96
C GLY A 40 -12.14 33.14 -9.37
N LYS A 41 -11.04 32.43 -9.65
CA LYS A 41 -10.45 32.36 -10.99
C LYS A 41 -11.18 31.31 -11.83
N ALA A 42 -11.74 31.73 -12.95
CA ALA A 42 -12.43 30.84 -13.87
C ALA A 42 -11.43 29.94 -14.63
N PHE A 43 -11.83 28.69 -14.88
CA PHE A 43 -11.10 27.72 -15.71
C PHE A 43 -12.09 26.74 -16.35
N TYR A 44 -11.68 26.11 -17.45
CA TYR A 44 -12.46 25.05 -18.09
C TYR A 44 -12.13 23.69 -17.51
N SER A 45 -13.17 22.90 -17.22
CA SER A 45 -13.06 21.56 -16.64
C SER A 45 -13.66 20.52 -17.60
N PHE A 46 -12.86 19.49 -17.90
CA PHE A 46 -13.29 18.29 -18.62
C PHE A 46 -12.94 17.06 -17.78
N GLN A 47 -13.95 16.33 -17.34
CA GLN A 47 -13.87 15.23 -16.38
C GLN A 47 -14.44 13.95 -16.99
N GLY A 48 -14.06 12.78 -16.44
CA GLY A 48 -14.63 11.49 -16.88
C GLY A 48 -14.31 11.10 -18.33
N ILE A 49 -13.21 11.60 -18.91
CA ILE A 49 -12.82 11.30 -20.29
C ILE A 49 -12.30 9.85 -20.40
N PRO A 50 -12.90 8.97 -21.22
CA PRO A 50 -12.42 7.62 -21.38
C PRO A 50 -11.10 7.59 -22.17
N TYR A 51 -10.04 7.06 -21.55
CA TYR A 51 -8.75 6.84 -22.20
C TYR A 51 -8.49 5.36 -22.56
N ALA A 52 -9.36 4.45 -22.12
CA ALA A 52 -9.33 3.02 -22.39
C ALA A 52 -10.74 2.42 -22.37
N LYS A 53 -10.92 1.20 -22.88
CA LYS A 53 -12.14 0.40 -22.65
C LYS A 53 -12.26 0.05 -21.17
N PRO A 54 -13.48 -0.03 -20.61
CA PRO A 54 -13.69 -0.52 -19.25
C PRO A 54 -13.08 -1.94 -19.08
N PRO A 55 -12.21 -2.18 -18.09
CA PRO A 55 -11.55 -3.48 -17.90
C PRO A 55 -12.46 -4.49 -17.17
N ILE A 56 -13.62 -4.77 -17.77
CA ILE A 56 -14.66 -5.66 -17.21
C ILE A 56 -14.76 -6.98 -17.98
N GLY A 57 -15.34 -8.00 -17.35
CA GLY A 57 -15.47 -9.33 -17.94
C GLY A 57 -14.10 -9.91 -18.33
N SER A 58 -13.96 -10.34 -19.59
CA SER A 58 -12.71 -10.90 -20.12
C SER A 58 -11.55 -9.91 -20.21
N LEU A 59 -11.79 -8.61 -20.00
CA LEU A 59 -10.74 -7.58 -19.95
C LEU A 59 -10.16 -7.39 -18.54
N ARG A 60 -10.72 -8.03 -17.50
CA ARG A 60 -10.15 -7.97 -16.16
C ARG A 60 -8.77 -8.66 -16.13
N PHE A 61 -7.81 -8.08 -15.41
CA PHE A 61 -6.43 -8.55 -15.32
C PHE A 61 -5.68 -8.62 -16.67
N ARG A 62 -6.13 -7.86 -17.67
CA ARG A 62 -5.48 -7.73 -18.98
C ARG A 62 -5.00 -6.31 -19.22
N ALA A 63 -4.06 -6.15 -20.15
CA ALA A 63 -3.62 -4.84 -20.62
C ALA A 63 -4.82 -4.01 -21.15
N PRO A 64 -4.82 -2.68 -20.90
CA PRO A 64 -5.91 -1.81 -21.33
C PRO A 64 -6.03 -1.79 -22.85
N GLN A 65 -7.26 -1.72 -23.35
CA GLN A 65 -7.56 -1.61 -24.77
C GLN A 65 -7.99 -0.18 -25.14
N PRO A 66 -7.67 0.33 -26.34
CA PRO A 66 -8.06 1.68 -26.74
C PRO A 66 -9.57 1.94 -26.65
N PRO A 67 -9.99 3.14 -26.25
CA PRO A 67 -11.41 3.48 -26.09
C PRO A 67 -12.11 3.54 -27.45
N GLU A 68 -13.40 3.21 -27.46
CA GLU A 68 -14.23 3.29 -28.66
C GLU A 68 -14.52 4.74 -29.03
N LYS A 69 -14.70 4.99 -30.34
CA LYS A 69 -15.24 6.27 -30.80
C LYS A 69 -16.70 6.40 -30.41
N TRP A 70 -17.17 7.62 -30.22
CA TRP A 70 -18.59 7.90 -29.99
C TRP A 70 -19.12 8.90 -31.00
N GLU A 71 -20.42 8.81 -31.28
CA GLU A 71 -21.14 9.79 -32.07
C GLU A 71 -21.69 10.91 -31.19
N GLY A 72 -21.87 12.10 -31.77
CA GLY A 72 -22.35 13.27 -31.05
C GLY A 72 -21.33 13.88 -30.07
N ILE A 73 -21.85 14.57 -29.07
CA ILE A 73 -21.06 15.26 -28.03
C ILE A 73 -21.23 14.49 -26.73
N ARG A 74 -20.11 14.02 -26.16
CA ARG A 74 -20.08 13.32 -24.88
C ARG A 74 -19.96 14.32 -23.74
N ASP A 75 -20.78 14.13 -22.72
CA ASP A 75 -20.71 14.90 -21.48
C ASP A 75 -19.40 14.59 -20.73
N ALA A 76 -18.63 15.64 -20.45
CA ALA A 76 -17.40 15.63 -19.65
C ALA A 76 -17.47 16.69 -18.54
N THR A 77 -18.66 16.98 -18.03
CA THR A 77 -18.87 17.97 -16.96
C THR A 77 -18.72 17.39 -15.56
N SER A 78 -18.69 16.06 -15.42
CA SER A 78 -18.71 15.34 -14.14
C SER A 78 -17.64 14.26 -14.06
N GLU A 79 -17.22 13.92 -12.84
CA GLU A 79 -16.26 12.84 -12.60
C GLU A 79 -16.84 11.47 -12.94
N GLY A 80 -15.96 10.55 -13.35
CA GLY A 80 -16.30 9.15 -13.53
C GLY A 80 -16.10 8.37 -12.23
N ASN A 81 -16.41 7.07 -12.28
CA ASN A 81 -16.17 6.18 -11.14
C ASN A 81 -14.66 6.05 -10.87
N VAL A 82 -14.28 6.05 -9.59
CA VAL A 82 -12.93 5.68 -9.15
C VAL A 82 -12.70 4.18 -9.31
N CYS A 83 -11.43 3.75 -9.31
CA CYS A 83 -11.11 2.32 -9.25
C CYS A 83 -11.62 1.70 -7.95
N ALA A 84 -12.00 0.43 -8.00
CA ALA A 84 -12.43 -0.30 -6.81
C ALA A 84 -11.28 -0.38 -5.80
N GLN A 85 -11.57 -0.01 -4.56
CA GLN A 85 -10.62 0.11 -3.47
C GLN A 85 -11.39 0.15 -2.14
N ILE A 86 -10.72 -0.14 -1.03
CA ILE A 86 -11.28 0.14 0.29
C ILE A 86 -11.28 1.66 0.51
N ASP A 87 -12.29 2.16 1.24
CA ASP A 87 -12.50 3.60 1.48
C ASP A 87 -11.19 4.28 1.97
N LEU A 88 -11.05 5.57 1.64
CA LEU A 88 -9.82 6.39 1.55
C LEU A 88 -8.80 6.36 2.71
N ASN A 89 -9.08 5.69 3.82
CA ASN A 89 -8.27 5.69 5.03
C ASN A 89 -6.94 4.88 4.92
N ASN A 90 -6.70 4.16 3.81
CA ASN A 90 -5.53 3.29 3.60
C ASN A 90 -4.73 3.57 2.29
N GLN A 91 -4.83 4.77 1.69
CA GLN A 91 -4.09 5.02 0.44
C GLN A 91 -2.59 5.27 0.67
N ASN A 92 -1.77 4.31 0.22
CA ASN A 92 -0.34 4.49 0.00
C ASN A 92 -0.12 5.38 -1.24
N HIS A 93 0.66 6.46 -1.08
CA HIS A 93 0.93 7.39 -2.18
C HIS A 93 2.11 6.89 -3.02
N ALA A 94 1.82 6.04 -3.99
CA ALA A 94 2.81 5.46 -4.91
C ALA A 94 3.10 6.34 -6.14
N GLY A 95 2.57 7.57 -6.21
CA GLY A 95 2.67 8.43 -7.40
C GLY A 95 4.11 8.80 -7.79
N GLY A 96 4.98 9.06 -6.81
CA GLY A 96 6.42 9.29 -7.03
C GLY A 96 7.09 8.06 -7.65
N ALA A 97 6.87 6.88 -7.06
CA ALA A 97 7.38 5.61 -7.60
C ALA A 97 6.88 5.36 -9.03
N SER A 98 5.59 5.49 -9.28
CA SER A 98 4.99 5.37 -10.62
C SER A 98 5.63 6.33 -11.63
N THR A 99 5.95 7.56 -11.22
CA THR A 99 6.63 8.54 -12.07
C THR A 99 8.02 8.04 -12.47
N THR A 100 8.81 7.49 -11.55
CA THR A 100 10.12 6.92 -11.86
C THR A 100 10.04 5.61 -12.66
N LEU A 101 9.02 4.78 -12.46
CA LEU A 101 8.77 3.62 -13.33
C LEU A 101 8.51 4.05 -14.77
N LEU A 102 7.72 5.10 -14.95
CA LEU A 102 7.45 5.71 -16.25
C LEU A 102 8.69 6.36 -16.89
N THR A 103 9.72 6.74 -16.14
CA THR A 103 10.99 7.16 -16.77
C THR A 103 11.83 5.97 -17.26
N ALA A 104 11.61 4.77 -16.74
CA ALA A 104 12.36 3.57 -17.12
C ALA A 104 11.68 2.73 -18.21
N SER A 105 10.34 2.77 -18.32
CA SER A 105 9.61 1.91 -19.26
C SER A 105 9.91 2.24 -20.73
N PRO A 106 10.14 1.23 -21.58
CA PRO A 106 10.19 1.41 -23.03
C PRO A 106 8.88 1.97 -23.61
N LEU A 107 7.73 1.68 -23.01
CA LEU A 107 6.41 2.08 -23.51
C LEU A 107 6.11 3.58 -23.33
N SER A 108 6.79 4.25 -22.40
CA SER A 108 6.69 5.68 -22.15
C SER A 108 7.82 6.49 -22.80
N LYS A 109 8.71 5.83 -23.56
CA LYS A 109 9.85 6.48 -24.22
C LYS A 109 9.37 7.62 -25.11
N ASN A 110 9.97 8.79 -24.93
CA ASN A 110 9.64 10.04 -25.63
C ASN A 110 8.24 10.63 -25.36
N LEU A 111 7.46 10.07 -24.43
CA LEU A 111 6.16 10.64 -24.02
C LEU A 111 6.28 11.65 -22.87
N ILE A 112 7.41 11.61 -22.14
CA ILE A 112 7.65 12.43 -20.94
C ILE A 112 8.84 13.34 -21.22
N SER A 113 8.68 14.64 -20.94
CA SER A 113 9.75 15.63 -21.14
C SER A 113 10.42 16.08 -19.85
N LYS A 114 9.76 15.90 -18.70
CA LYS A 114 10.19 16.25 -17.34
C LYS A 114 9.43 15.41 -16.34
N ALA A 115 10.02 15.11 -15.18
CA ALA A 115 9.38 14.32 -14.14
C ALA A 115 9.54 14.96 -12.76
N ILE A 116 8.49 14.87 -11.94
CA ILE A 116 8.48 15.31 -10.54
C ILE A 116 8.16 14.09 -9.68
N SER A 117 9.10 13.67 -8.82
CA SER A 117 8.95 12.53 -7.93
C SER A 117 8.85 13.00 -6.49
N GLN A 118 7.64 13.00 -5.93
CA GLN A 118 7.40 13.42 -4.56
C GLN A 118 7.37 12.19 -3.65
N SER A 119 8.26 12.14 -2.66
CA SER A 119 8.27 11.14 -1.58
C SER A 119 8.21 9.69 -2.07
N GLY A 120 8.98 9.34 -3.10
CA GLY A 120 9.06 7.97 -3.58
C GLY A 120 9.78 7.80 -4.91
N THR A 121 10.32 6.62 -5.13
CA THR A 121 11.03 6.15 -6.33
C THR A 121 10.78 4.66 -6.51
N ALA A 122 11.10 4.10 -7.67
CA ALA A 122 11.02 2.66 -7.90
C ALA A 122 12.11 1.84 -7.18
N LEU A 123 13.04 2.48 -6.45
CA LEU A 123 13.97 1.77 -5.56
C LEU A 123 13.33 1.37 -4.22
N ASN A 124 12.24 2.05 -3.82
CA ASN A 124 11.61 1.78 -2.53
C ASN A 124 11.09 0.34 -2.44
N PHE A 125 11.33 -0.32 -1.30
CA PHE A 125 11.03 -1.75 -1.12
C PHE A 125 9.53 -2.09 -1.28
N TRP A 126 8.64 -1.12 -1.06
CA TRP A 126 7.19 -1.27 -1.16
C TRP A 126 6.65 -1.17 -2.60
N VAL A 127 7.52 -0.92 -3.59
CA VAL A 127 7.08 -0.74 -4.99
C VAL A 127 6.87 -2.08 -5.68
N PHE A 128 7.90 -2.92 -5.72
CA PHE A 128 7.83 -4.16 -6.49
C PHE A 128 7.23 -5.30 -5.69
N GLN A 129 6.35 -6.04 -6.35
CA GLN A 129 5.79 -7.27 -5.85
C GLN A 129 6.80 -8.42 -5.96
N LYS A 130 6.98 -9.16 -4.87
CA LYS A 130 7.72 -10.43 -4.83
C LYS A 130 6.75 -11.61 -4.91
N ASN A 131 7.16 -12.72 -5.53
CA ASN A 131 6.43 -13.99 -5.59
C ASN A 131 5.01 -13.88 -6.19
N ALA A 132 4.91 -13.33 -7.40
CA ALA A 132 3.61 -12.89 -7.93
C ALA A 132 2.56 -14.00 -8.08
N LEU A 133 2.98 -15.19 -8.51
CA LEU A 133 2.10 -16.35 -8.63
C LEU A 133 1.60 -16.82 -7.26
N GLU A 134 2.46 -16.81 -6.24
CA GLU A 134 2.07 -17.22 -4.88
C GLU A 134 1.10 -16.23 -4.24
N ASN A 135 1.29 -14.93 -4.48
CA ASN A 135 0.34 -13.93 -4.00
C ASN A 135 -1.05 -14.12 -4.63
N ALA A 136 -1.11 -14.47 -5.92
CA ALA A 136 -2.38 -14.78 -6.59
C ALA A 136 -3.03 -16.06 -6.02
N ARG A 137 -2.23 -17.10 -5.74
CA ARG A 137 -2.70 -18.32 -5.05
C ARG A 137 -3.22 -18.02 -3.65
N SER A 138 -2.50 -17.21 -2.87
CA SER A 138 -2.90 -16.80 -1.53
C SER A 138 -4.21 -16.01 -1.54
N LEU A 139 -4.43 -15.11 -2.51
CA LEU A 139 -5.70 -14.40 -2.66
C LEU A 139 -6.84 -15.34 -3.05
N ALA A 140 -6.60 -16.27 -3.99
CA ALA A 140 -7.60 -17.25 -4.38
C ALA A 140 -8.01 -18.12 -3.19
N LYS A 141 -7.03 -18.58 -2.39
CA LYS A 141 -7.26 -19.35 -1.16
C LYS A 141 -8.05 -18.57 -0.11
N GLU A 142 -7.72 -17.28 0.10
CA GLU A 142 -8.48 -16.40 1.01
C GLU A 142 -9.96 -16.29 0.60
N LEU A 143 -10.24 -16.36 -0.70
CA LEU A 143 -11.57 -16.34 -1.27
C LEU A 143 -12.25 -17.74 -1.33
N GLY A 144 -11.60 -18.78 -0.81
CA GLY A 144 -12.11 -20.16 -0.77
C GLY A 144 -11.86 -20.99 -2.03
N CYS A 145 -10.88 -20.62 -2.87
CA CYS A 145 -10.45 -21.44 -3.99
C CYS A 145 -9.38 -22.45 -3.54
N GLU A 146 -9.70 -23.74 -3.63
CA GLU A 146 -8.78 -24.84 -3.28
C GLU A 146 -7.96 -25.36 -4.48
N SER A 147 -8.14 -24.79 -5.67
CA SER A 147 -7.40 -25.23 -6.85
C SER A 147 -5.94 -24.83 -6.77
N SER A 148 -5.06 -25.74 -7.20
CA SER A 148 -3.64 -25.47 -7.44
C SER A 148 -3.32 -25.20 -8.92
N ASN A 149 -4.31 -25.33 -9.82
CA ASN A 149 -4.16 -25.08 -11.24
C ASN A 149 -4.27 -23.57 -11.54
N THR A 150 -3.30 -23.02 -12.28
CA THR A 150 -3.23 -21.57 -12.54
C THR A 150 -4.37 -21.06 -13.42
N ASP A 151 -4.85 -21.85 -14.39
CA ASP A 151 -5.96 -21.45 -15.26
C ASP A 151 -7.29 -21.43 -14.49
N GLU A 152 -7.52 -22.43 -13.62
CA GLU A 152 -8.69 -22.48 -12.74
C GLU A 152 -8.70 -21.33 -11.73
N ILE A 153 -7.53 -21.01 -11.14
CA ILE A 153 -7.37 -19.85 -10.25
C ILE A 153 -7.68 -18.56 -11.02
N LEU A 154 -7.16 -18.39 -12.24
CA LEU A 154 -7.39 -17.20 -13.05
C LEU A 154 -8.89 -17.06 -13.40
N GLU A 155 -9.56 -18.14 -13.78
CA GLU A 155 -10.99 -18.14 -14.05
C GLU A 155 -11.82 -17.78 -12.80
N PHE A 156 -11.48 -18.37 -11.65
CA PHE A 156 -12.10 -18.08 -10.37
C PHE A 156 -11.97 -16.58 -10.00
N LEU A 157 -10.74 -16.05 -10.01
CA LEU A 157 -10.49 -14.64 -9.69
C LEU A 157 -11.14 -13.70 -10.73
N SER A 158 -11.16 -14.07 -12.00
CA SER A 158 -11.75 -13.25 -13.07
C SER A 158 -13.28 -13.13 -12.95
N THR A 159 -13.93 -14.11 -12.32
CA THR A 159 -15.39 -14.15 -12.13
C THR A 159 -15.83 -13.72 -10.73
N THR A 160 -14.91 -13.64 -9.76
CA THR A 160 -15.20 -13.19 -8.40
C THR A 160 -15.75 -11.75 -8.39
N PRO A 161 -16.77 -11.41 -7.57
CA PRO A 161 -17.21 -10.04 -7.41
C PRO A 161 -16.05 -9.11 -7.00
N VAL A 162 -15.98 -7.92 -7.61
CA VAL A 162 -14.87 -6.97 -7.38
C VAL A 162 -14.76 -6.56 -5.91
N LYS A 163 -15.90 -6.45 -5.22
CA LYS A 163 -15.94 -6.13 -3.79
C LYS A 163 -15.18 -7.17 -2.97
N ASP A 164 -15.51 -8.44 -3.15
CA ASP A 164 -14.89 -9.56 -2.42
C ASP A 164 -13.38 -9.63 -2.72
N LEU A 165 -12.99 -9.43 -3.99
CA LEU A 165 -11.57 -9.36 -4.38
C LEU A 165 -10.81 -8.26 -3.66
N VAL A 166 -11.37 -7.05 -3.58
CA VAL A 166 -10.72 -5.90 -2.95
C VAL A 166 -10.63 -6.09 -1.43
N GLU A 167 -11.67 -6.62 -0.80
CA GLU A 167 -11.67 -6.94 0.64
C GLU A 167 -10.62 -8.00 0.97
N ALA A 168 -10.59 -9.12 0.23
CA ALA A 168 -9.58 -10.17 0.41
C ALA A 168 -8.15 -9.69 0.10
N ALA A 169 -7.97 -8.89 -0.97
CA ALA A 169 -6.67 -8.32 -1.30
C ALA A 169 -6.11 -7.42 -0.18
N ASN A 170 -6.97 -6.62 0.46
CA ASN A 170 -6.55 -5.78 1.60
C ASN A 170 -6.18 -6.61 2.84
N ILE A 171 -6.86 -7.75 3.08
CA ILE A 171 -6.51 -8.66 4.17
C ILE A 171 -5.11 -9.23 3.95
N VAL A 172 -4.84 -9.77 2.75
CA VAL A 172 -3.56 -10.41 2.47
C VAL A 172 -2.43 -9.43 2.22
N ASN A 173 -2.72 -8.15 1.93
CA ASN A 173 -1.76 -7.09 1.60
C ASN A 173 -1.90 -5.85 2.51
N SER A 174 -2.16 -6.05 3.79
CA SER A 174 -2.29 -4.94 4.75
C SER A 174 -0.95 -4.19 4.92
N LEU A 175 -1.00 -2.93 5.39
CA LEU A 175 0.20 -2.14 5.68
C LEU A 175 1.13 -2.84 6.69
N GLU A 176 0.55 -3.48 7.70
CA GLU A 176 1.31 -4.24 8.69
C GLU A 176 2.07 -5.41 8.03
N LEU A 177 1.40 -6.18 7.16
CA LEU A 177 2.04 -7.26 6.41
C LEU A 177 3.11 -6.74 5.45
N LEU A 178 2.88 -5.60 4.79
CA LEU A 178 3.88 -4.96 3.92
C LEU A 178 5.16 -4.63 4.69
N ILE A 179 5.03 -4.05 5.88
CA ILE A 179 6.16 -3.68 6.74
C ILE A 179 6.87 -4.94 7.27
N GLN A 180 6.10 -5.93 7.73
CA GLN A 180 6.67 -7.17 8.28
C GLN A 180 7.39 -8.02 7.23
N THR A 181 6.77 -8.18 6.06
CA THR A 181 7.26 -9.09 5.00
C THR A 181 8.13 -8.39 3.96
N HIS A 182 8.24 -7.06 4.01
CA HIS A 182 8.92 -6.25 2.99
C HIS A 182 8.47 -6.65 1.57
N ASN A 183 7.18 -6.93 1.40
CA ASN A 183 6.60 -7.42 0.16
C ASN A 183 5.23 -6.79 -0.08
N ASN A 184 5.13 -5.99 -1.14
CA ASN A 184 3.84 -5.54 -1.64
C ASN A 184 3.21 -6.66 -2.47
N LYS A 185 2.20 -7.36 -1.93
CA LYS A 185 1.63 -8.52 -2.60
C LYS A 185 0.95 -8.21 -3.92
N PHE A 186 0.48 -6.99 -4.14
CA PHE A 186 -0.13 -6.55 -5.40
C PHE A 186 0.43 -5.19 -5.81
N GLY A 187 1.38 -5.20 -6.74
CA GLY A 187 2.05 -4.00 -7.23
C GLY A 187 2.75 -4.25 -8.56
N PRO A 188 3.57 -3.29 -9.03
CA PRO A 188 4.48 -3.49 -10.16
C PRO A 188 5.29 -4.79 -10.05
N VAL A 189 5.47 -5.48 -11.18
CA VAL A 189 6.32 -6.69 -11.31
C VAL A 189 7.33 -6.49 -12.44
N ILE A 190 8.41 -7.27 -12.42
CA ILE A 190 9.24 -7.45 -13.61
C ILE A 190 8.59 -8.52 -14.48
N GLU A 191 8.06 -8.09 -15.62
CA GLU A 191 7.20 -8.89 -16.48
C GLU A 191 7.97 -9.95 -17.25
N LYS A 192 7.35 -11.13 -17.38
CA LYS A 192 7.71 -12.09 -18.42
C LYS A 192 7.17 -11.57 -19.75
N GLU A 193 7.97 -11.66 -20.79
CA GLU A 193 7.52 -11.28 -22.13
C GLU A 193 6.63 -12.38 -22.73
N PHE A 194 5.46 -12.01 -23.23
CA PHE A 194 4.53 -12.90 -23.90
C PHE A 194 4.29 -12.42 -25.34
N PRO A 195 4.18 -13.33 -26.34
CA PRO A 195 3.88 -12.94 -27.72
C PRO A 195 2.58 -12.13 -27.82
N GLY A 196 2.66 -10.94 -28.42
CA GLY A 196 1.50 -10.06 -28.61
C GLY A 196 1.07 -9.24 -27.39
N VAL A 197 1.85 -9.29 -26.29
CA VAL A 197 1.64 -8.45 -25.10
C VAL A 197 2.86 -7.55 -24.92
N GLU A 198 2.63 -6.24 -24.89
CA GLU A 198 3.67 -5.26 -24.59
C GLU A 198 3.98 -5.28 -23.09
N ALA A 199 5.22 -5.63 -22.73
CA ALA A 199 5.69 -5.54 -21.36
C ALA A 199 6.03 -4.07 -21.02
N PHE A 200 5.53 -3.60 -19.88
CA PHE A 200 5.87 -2.29 -19.34
C PHE A 200 7.32 -2.27 -18.83
N LEU A 201 7.75 -3.30 -18.08
CA LEU A 201 9.13 -3.49 -17.64
C LEU A 201 9.50 -4.98 -17.62
N SER A 202 10.46 -5.40 -18.46
CA SER A 202 10.99 -6.78 -18.48
C SER A 202 12.37 -6.93 -17.83
N GLU A 203 12.95 -5.84 -17.35
CA GLU A 203 14.26 -5.80 -16.67
C GLU A 203 14.13 -5.10 -15.30
N ALA A 204 14.99 -5.48 -14.35
CA ALA A 204 15.01 -4.86 -13.03
C ALA A 204 15.26 -3.35 -13.13
N PHE A 205 14.46 -2.56 -12.40
CA PHE A 205 14.56 -1.10 -12.44
C PHE A 205 15.97 -0.60 -12.06
N PHE A 206 16.61 -1.25 -11.10
CA PHE A 206 17.98 -0.91 -10.69
C PHE A 206 18.96 -0.97 -11.86
N ASP A 207 18.88 -2.02 -12.69
CA ASP A 207 19.76 -2.19 -13.86
C ASP A 207 19.51 -1.12 -14.92
N LEU A 208 18.25 -0.77 -15.15
CA LEU A 208 17.87 0.31 -16.07
C LEU A 208 18.43 1.65 -15.58
N LEU A 209 18.34 1.92 -14.27
CA LEU A 209 18.83 3.14 -13.64
C LEU A 209 20.36 3.28 -13.76
N ILE A 210 21.13 2.29 -13.27
CA ILE A 210 22.60 2.41 -13.23
C ILE A 210 23.26 2.36 -14.61
N SER A 211 22.57 1.80 -15.61
CA SER A 211 23.05 1.77 -17.01
C SER A 211 22.66 3.01 -17.80
N GLY A 212 21.91 3.94 -17.21
CA GLY A 212 21.43 5.15 -17.90
C GLY A 212 20.34 4.86 -18.96
N ARG A 213 19.65 3.72 -18.88
CA ARG A 213 18.54 3.34 -19.77
C ARG A 213 17.18 3.90 -19.31
N VAL A 214 17.20 4.82 -18.36
CA VAL A 214 16.06 5.67 -17.99
C VAL A 214 16.00 6.92 -18.88
N ALA A 215 14.87 7.62 -18.88
CA ALA A 215 14.67 8.83 -19.66
C ALA A 215 15.67 9.94 -19.27
N ASP A 216 16.42 10.45 -20.26
CA ASP A 216 17.35 11.58 -20.07
C ASP A 216 16.61 12.92 -20.11
N ILE A 217 15.88 13.22 -19.04
CA ILE A 217 15.02 14.39 -18.86
C ILE A 217 15.32 15.13 -17.54
N PRO A 218 15.03 16.44 -17.42
CA PRO A 218 15.07 17.12 -16.14
C PRO A 218 14.17 16.44 -15.11
N ILE A 219 14.67 16.29 -13.88
CA ILE A 219 13.95 15.67 -12.76
C ILE A 219 13.92 16.62 -11.58
N MET A 220 12.75 16.72 -10.94
CA MET A 220 12.60 17.31 -9.61
C MET A 220 12.20 16.19 -8.65
N ILE A 221 12.82 16.11 -7.48
CA ILE A 221 12.59 15.02 -6.53
C ILE A 221 12.75 15.55 -5.11
N GLY A 222 12.05 14.97 -4.13
CA GLY A 222 12.22 15.36 -2.74
C GLY A 222 11.37 14.57 -1.77
N THR A 223 11.56 14.87 -0.49
CA THR A 223 10.88 14.25 0.64
C THR A 223 10.41 15.31 1.64
N THR A 224 9.51 14.94 2.53
CA THR A 224 9.13 15.75 3.70
C THR A 224 10.13 15.57 4.83
N SER A 225 10.03 16.35 5.91
CA SER A 225 10.95 16.22 7.04
C SER A 225 10.73 14.96 7.86
N LEU A 226 9.52 14.41 7.89
CA LEU A 226 9.18 13.16 8.56
C LEU A 226 8.14 12.36 7.75
N GLU A 227 8.60 11.39 6.96
CA GLU A 227 7.77 10.62 6.04
C GLU A 227 6.95 9.51 6.72
N VAL A 228 7.37 9.06 7.90
CA VAL A 228 6.68 8.00 8.65
C VAL A 228 6.51 8.47 10.08
N SER A 229 5.26 8.54 10.54
CA SER A 229 4.92 8.70 11.95
C SER A 229 4.05 7.54 12.40
N ARG A 230 4.47 6.88 13.47
CA ARG A 230 3.72 5.81 14.12
C ARG A 230 4.14 5.72 15.58
N ASP A 231 3.22 5.23 16.41
CA ASP A 231 3.62 4.74 17.72
C ASP A 231 4.35 3.42 17.51
N ALA A 232 5.61 3.37 17.93
CA ALA A 232 6.45 2.19 17.79
C ALA A 232 7.41 2.11 18.96
N GLU A 233 7.43 0.95 19.61
CA GLU A 233 8.52 0.56 20.49
C GLU A 233 9.46 -0.35 19.71
N VAL A 234 10.77 -0.07 19.81
CA VAL A 234 11.78 -0.89 19.15
C VAL A 234 12.67 -1.52 20.21
N SER A 235 12.62 -2.85 20.29
CA SER A 235 13.51 -3.65 21.13
C SER A 235 14.72 -4.21 20.37
N ASP A 236 14.60 -4.43 19.06
CA ASP A 236 15.63 -5.02 18.21
C ASP A 236 15.87 -4.15 16.97
N LEU A 237 17.00 -3.46 16.91
CA LEU A 237 17.35 -2.60 15.78
C LEU A 237 17.74 -3.38 14.52
N GLN A 238 18.02 -4.68 14.63
CA GLN A 238 18.38 -5.49 13.47
C GLN A 238 17.22 -5.61 12.47
N VAL A 239 15.97 -5.41 12.92
CA VAL A 239 14.78 -5.43 12.05
C VAL A 239 14.77 -4.31 11.01
N PHE A 240 15.59 -3.27 11.21
CA PHE A 240 15.72 -2.14 10.29
C PHE A 240 16.83 -2.32 9.27
N ILE A 241 17.60 -3.41 9.34
CA ILE A 241 18.58 -3.75 8.32
C ILE A 241 17.80 -4.23 7.09
N PRO A 242 17.92 -3.57 5.91
CA PRO A 242 17.16 -3.97 4.75
C PRO A 242 17.45 -5.43 4.35
N GLU A 243 16.40 -6.24 4.22
CA GLU A 243 16.46 -7.66 3.86
C GLU A 243 17.31 -7.90 2.59
N ILE A 244 17.23 -6.97 1.64
CA ILE A 244 17.92 -6.99 0.35
C ILE A 244 19.46 -6.95 0.46
N LEU A 245 20.00 -6.66 1.64
CA LEU A 245 21.43 -6.72 1.91
C LEU A 245 21.91 -8.14 2.28
N HIS A 246 20.99 -9.08 2.48
CA HIS A 246 21.27 -10.49 2.80
C HIS A 246 22.20 -10.67 4.01
N ILE A 247 22.06 -9.80 5.01
CA ILE A 247 22.84 -9.87 6.25
C ILE A 247 22.06 -10.75 7.23
N GLU A 248 22.68 -11.86 7.65
CA GLU A 248 22.08 -12.81 8.57
C GLU A 248 21.83 -12.15 9.94
N LYS A 249 20.61 -12.33 10.47
CA LYS A 249 20.24 -11.83 11.81
C LYS A 249 21.08 -12.51 12.89
N ASN A 250 21.48 -11.75 13.91
CA ASN A 250 22.37 -12.15 15.00
C ASN A 250 23.81 -12.51 14.58
N SER A 251 24.22 -12.20 13.35
CA SER A 251 25.62 -12.27 12.94
C SER A 251 26.44 -11.16 13.63
N PRO A 252 27.77 -11.32 13.76
CA PRO A 252 28.64 -10.23 14.21
C PRO A 252 28.43 -8.94 13.39
N GLU A 253 28.18 -9.08 12.09
CA GLU A 253 27.91 -7.99 11.18
C GLU A 253 26.57 -7.30 11.47
N SER A 254 25.46 -8.04 11.64
CA SER A 254 24.15 -7.44 11.92
C SER A 254 24.13 -6.74 13.27
N LEU A 255 24.80 -7.31 14.28
CA LEU A 255 24.96 -6.70 15.60
C LEU A 255 25.77 -5.40 15.54
N ALA A 256 26.89 -5.40 14.80
CA ALA A 256 27.70 -4.19 14.61
C ALA A 256 26.97 -3.09 13.81
N ILE A 257 26.07 -3.47 12.90
CA ILE A 257 25.21 -2.52 12.17
C ILE A 257 24.15 -1.96 13.13
N ALA A 258 23.49 -2.79 13.94
CA ALA A 258 22.53 -2.35 14.93
C ALA A 258 23.14 -1.37 15.95
N GLU A 259 24.38 -1.59 16.40
CA GLU A 259 25.12 -0.65 17.24
C GLU A 259 25.38 0.70 16.55
N GLN A 260 25.67 0.68 15.25
CA GLN A 260 25.84 1.91 14.47
C GLN A 260 24.52 2.66 14.27
N ILE A 261 23.42 1.95 13.99
CA ILE A 261 22.07 2.54 13.95
C ILE A 261 21.77 3.19 15.31
N GLN A 262 22.04 2.49 16.41
CA GLN A 262 21.83 3.01 17.76
C GLN A 262 22.56 4.34 17.96
N LYS A 263 23.84 4.40 17.57
CA LYS A 263 24.68 5.59 17.72
C LYS A 263 24.24 6.75 16.82
N LEU A 264 23.78 6.45 15.61
CA LEU A 264 23.40 7.47 14.61
C LEU A 264 22.04 8.10 14.90
N TYR A 265 21.09 7.34 15.45
CA TYR A 265 19.71 7.78 15.59
C TYR A 265 19.29 8.10 17.02
N PHE A 266 19.88 7.48 18.04
CA PHE A 266 19.35 7.57 19.41
C PHE A 266 20.36 8.11 20.41
N LYS A 267 19.94 9.10 21.20
CA LYS A 267 20.74 9.67 22.30
C LYS A 267 20.40 9.02 23.65
N GLY A 268 20.39 7.68 23.68
CA GLY A 268 20.01 6.88 24.84
C GLY A 268 18.80 6.01 24.53
N THR A 269 17.79 6.02 25.42
CA THR A 269 16.51 5.34 25.16
C THR A 269 15.84 5.98 23.94
N PRO A 270 15.48 5.18 22.91
CA PRO A 270 14.83 5.69 21.71
C PRO A 270 13.56 6.49 22.05
N THR A 271 13.46 7.69 21.50
CA THR A 271 12.22 8.46 21.51
C THR A 271 11.36 8.13 20.29
N SER A 272 10.04 8.36 20.38
CA SER A 272 9.12 8.17 19.25
C SER A 272 9.56 8.94 18.00
N GLU A 273 10.02 10.19 18.17
CA GLU A 273 10.50 11.03 17.08
C GLU A 273 11.77 10.46 16.42
N GLU A 274 12.74 9.97 17.19
CA GLU A 274 13.95 9.35 16.64
C GLU A 274 13.63 8.04 15.89
N ILE A 275 12.67 7.24 16.39
CA ILE A 275 12.21 6.02 15.71
C ILE A 275 11.51 6.37 14.40
N CYS A 276 10.63 7.36 14.41
CA CYS A 276 9.96 7.87 13.22
C CYS A 276 10.97 8.41 12.19
N GLN A 277 12.05 9.04 12.64
CA GLN A 277 13.13 9.49 11.76
C GLN A 277 13.86 8.31 11.10
N LEU A 278 14.20 7.27 11.87
CA LEU A 278 14.81 6.05 11.33
C LEU A 278 13.90 5.38 10.30
N LEU A 279 12.61 5.24 10.62
CA LEU A 279 11.60 4.69 9.71
C LEU A 279 11.45 5.52 8.44
N SER A 280 11.40 6.84 8.55
CA SER A 280 11.36 7.76 7.41
C SER A 280 12.57 7.59 6.49
N ASP A 281 13.75 7.40 7.09
CA ASP A 281 14.97 7.22 6.34
C ASP A 281 15.00 5.91 5.56
N ILE A 282 14.74 4.77 6.22
CA ILE A 282 14.77 3.45 5.56
C ILE A 282 13.60 3.22 4.60
N THR A 283 12.48 3.93 4.79
CA THR A 283 11.30 3.76 3.93
C THR A 283 11.33 4.67 2.70
N PHE A 284 11.94 5.87 2.82
CA PHE A 284 11.92 6.89 1.77
C PHE A 284 13.28 7.55 1.52
N ASN A 285 13.87 8.21 2.52
CA ASN A 285 15.00 9.14 2.27
C ASN A 285 16.23 8.44 1.70
N VAL A 286 16.57 7.24 2.18
CA VAL A 286 17.72 6.46 1.72
C VAL A 286 17.58 6.10 0.24
N ASP A 287 16.40 5.63 -0.18
CA ASP A 287 16.19 5.23 -1.59
C ASP A 287 16.05 6.44 -2.52
N VAL A 288 15.49 7.56 -2.05
CA VAL A 288 15.53 8.84 -2.78
C VAL A 288 16.97 9.32 -2.95
N TYR A 289 17.78 9.28 -1.88
CA TYR A 289 19.20 9.62 -1.93
C TYR A 289 19.94 8.75 -2.94
N ARG A 290 19.81 7.42 -2.83
CA ARG A 290 20.45 6.45 -3.74
C ARG A 290 20.02 6.65 -5.19
N TYR A 291 18.72 6.86 -5.43
CA TYR A 291 18.21 7.16 -6.77
C TYR A 291 18.91 8.38 -7.39
N ILE A 292 19.05 9.47 -6.63
CA ILE A 292 19.74 10.67 -7.07
C ILE A 292 21.22 10.39 -7.36
N GLN A 293 21.92 9.66 -6.49
CA GLN A 293 23.34 9.31 -6.66
C GLN A 293 23.58 8.47 -7.92
N TYR A 294 22.72 7.50 -8.22
CA TYR A 294 22.85 6.73 -9.46
C TYR A 294 22.51 7.60 -10.68
N LEU A 295 21.42 8.36 -10.62
CA LEU A 295 20.94 9.14 -11.76
C LEU A 295 21.91 10.26 -12.16
N VAL A 296 22.52 10.97 -11.21
CA VAL A 296 23.49 12.06 -11.50
C VAL A 296 24.76 11.55 -12.19
N ASN A 297 25.06 10.25 -12.08
CA ASN A 297 26.20 9.63 -12.75
C ASN A 297 25.91 9.27 -14.21
N VAL A 298 24.64 9.12 -14.60
CA VAL A 298 24.24 8.62 -15.91
C VAL A 298 23.43 9.63 -16.74
N SER A 299 22.79 10.62 -16.12
CA SER A 299 22.01 11.65 -16.82
C SER A 299 22.84 12.88 -17.14
N ASN A 300 22.52 13.53 -18.27
CA ASN A 300 23.09 14.83 -18.66
C ASN A 300 22.11 15.99 -18.40
N LYS A 301 20.99 15.73 -17.73
CA LYS A 301 19.94 16.71 -17.42
C LYS A 301 19.98 17.11 -15.95
N PRO A 302 19.52 18.33 -15.61
CA PRO A 302 19.54 18.79 -14.24
C PRO A 302 18.55 17.99 -13.37
N ILE A 303 19.03 17.64 -12.18
CA ILE A 303 18.25 17.02 -11.11
C ILE A 303 18.11 18.05 -9.99
N TYR A 304 16.88 18.36 -9.57
CA TYR A 304 16.58 19.32 -8.53
C TYR A 304 16.03 18.59 -7.29
N TYR A 305 16.75 18.65 -6.18
CA TYR A 305 16.36 18.00 -4.94
C TYR A 305 15.73 19.00 -3.95
N TYR A 306 14.63 18.62 -3.28
CA TYR A 306 14.00 19.43 -2.23
C TYR A 306 13.80 18.64 -0.93
N LYS A 307 13.78 19.37 0.20
CA LYS A 307 13.18 18.88 1.46
C LYS A 307 12.03 19.81 1.85
N PHE A 308 10.84 19.27 2.04
CA PHE A 308 9.67 20.00 2.51
C PHE A 308 9.56 19.93 4.03
N ASP A 309 9.63 21.09 4.68
CA ASP A 309 9.76 21.21 6.13
C ASP A 309 9.02 22.45 6.66
N TYR A 310 7.87 22.74 6.07
CA TYR A 310 7.00 23.83 6.47
C TYR A 310 5.73 23.31 7.13
N ILE A 311 5.53 23.69 8.40
CA ILE A 311 4.33 23.38 9.18
C ILE A 311 3.42 24.60 9.19
N GLY A 312 2.28 24.49 8.51
CA GLY A 312 1.25 25.52 8.41
C GLY A 312 -0.16 24.94 8.49
N ASP A 313 -1.18 25.75 8.21
CA ASP A 313 -2.57 25.31 8.37
C ASP A 313 -3.04 24.36 7.29
N LEU A 314 -2.29 24.23 6.19
CA LEU A 314 -2.62 23.35 5.08
C LEU A 314 -1.99 21.95 5.20
N ASN A 315 -1.18 21.70 6.22
CA ASN A 315 -0.61 20.38 6.53
C ASN A 315 -1.70 19.43 7.08
N VAL A 316 -2.42 18.77 6.18
CA VAL A 316 -3.54 17.88 6.56
C VAL A 316 -3.06 16.64 7.30
N ALA A 317 -1.96 16.02 6.84
CA ALA A 317 -1.45 14.80 7.44
C ALA A 317 -0.88 15.09 8.84
N TYR A 318 -0.13 16.18 9.01
CA TYR A 318 0.31 16.64 10.34
C TYR A 318 -0.85 16.82 11.33
N LYS A 319 -1.91 17.52 10.92
CA LYS A 319 -3.09 17.75 11.77
C LYS A 319 -3.81 16.44 12.12
N LEU A 320 -3.88 15.52 11.17
CA LEU A 320 -4.46 14.19 11.39
C LEU A 320 -3.63 13.38 12.40
N MET A 321 -2.31 13.30 12.23
CA MET A 321 -1.42 12.59 13.14
C MET A 321 -1.52 13.17 14.57
N LYS A 322 -1.55 14.50 14.71
CA LYS A 322 -1.77 15.16 16.01
C LYS A 322 -3.11 14.80 16.64
N SER A 323 -4.17 14.68 15.85
CA SER A 323 -5.51 14.36 16.36
C SER A 323 -5.62 12.95 16.96
N ILE A 324 -4.75 12.03 16.55
CA ILE A 324 -4.69 10.65 17.05
C ILE A 324 -3.62 10.46 18.14
N GLY A 325 -3.08 11.55 18.67
CA GLY A 325 -2.16 11.52 19.82
C GLY A 325 -0.68 11.42 19.47
N LEU A 326 -0.31 11.38 18.18
CA LEU A 326 1.09 11.44 17.76
C LEU A 326 1.68 12.85 18.01
N LYS A 327 2.89 12.90 18.57
CA LYS A 327 3.45 14.12 19.19
C LYS A 327 4.52 14.79 18.34
N GLU A 328 4.95 14.15 17.27
CA GLU A 328 5.99 14.62 16.37
C GLU A 328 5.62 15.99 15.81
N ASN A 329 6.55 16.94 15.86
CA ASN A 329 6.36 18.30 15.37
C ASN A 329 7.14 18.51 14.07
N ALA A 330 6.83 17.69 13.08
CA ALA A 330 7.49 17.66 11.78
C ALA A 330 6.48 17.50 10.64
N CYS A 331 6.89 17.89 9.43
CA CYS A 331 6.04 17.76 8.25
C CYS A 331 5.88 16.30 7.89
N GLN A 332 4.63 15.87 7.81
CA GLN A 332 4.27 14.49 7.52
C GLN A 332 4.34 14.22 6.03
N HIS A 333 4.44 12.94 5.66
CA HIS A 333 4.14 12.49 4.31
C HIS A 333 2.86 13.16 3.80
N LEU A 334 2.87 13.62 2.54
CA LEU A 334 1.75 14.27 1.83
C LEU A 334 1.45 15.73 2.17
N ASP A 335 2.06 16.29 3.21
CA ASP A 335 1.71 17.63 3.65
C ASP A 335 1.94 18.69 2.57
N GLU A 336 2.91 18.49 1.67
CA GLU A 336 3.18 19.43 0.59
C GLU A 336 2.03 19.48 -0.45
N LEU A 337 1.24 18.40 -0.58
CA LEU A 337 0.09 18.36 -1.49
C LEU A 337 -0.97 19.38 -1.10
N GLY A 338 -1.11 19.67 0.20
CA GLY A 338 -2.03 20.69 0.71
C GLY A 338 -1.72 22.11 0.22
N TYR A 339 -0.52 22.34 -0.31
CA TYR A 339 -0.08 23.59 -0.90
C TYR A 339 -0.08 23.58 -2.44
N LEU A 340 -0.20 22.40 -3.06
CA LEU A 340 -0.25 22.24 -4.52
C LEU A 340 -1.68 22.12 -5.05
N PHE A 341 -2.52 21.39 -4.33
CA PHE A 341 -3.87 21.03 -4.76
C PHE A 341 -4.89 21.41 -3.69
N ARG A 342 -6.09 21.75 -4.15
CA ARG A 342 -7.24 21.87 -3.25
C ARG A 342 -7.62 20.48 -2.76
N ASN A 343 -7.85 20.35 -1.46
CA ASN A 343 -8.48 19.20 -0.84
C ASN A 343 -9.74 19.65 -0.06
N ASP A 344 -10.80 18.85 -0.06
CA ASP A 344 -12.03 19.14 0.70
C ASP A 344 -11.82 19.10 2.22
N LEU A 345 -10.76 18.41 2.70
CA LEU A 345 -10.34 18.48 4.10
C LEU A 345 -9.85 19.88 4.52
N GLN A 346 -9.57 20.75 3.55
CA GLN A 346 -9.10 22.12 3.79
C GLN A 346 -10.16 23.19 3.51
N LYS A 347 -11.39 22.79 3.13
CA LYS A 347 -12.41 23.73 2.63
C LYS A 347 -12.80 24.81 3.64
N ASP A 348 -12.77 24.48 4.93
CA ASP A 348 -13.16 25.36 6.03
C ASP A 348 -11.95 26.02 6.73
N ILE A 349 -10.74 25.82 6.21
CA ILE A 349 -9.51 26.37 6.79
C ILE A 349 -9.34 27.83 6.37
N VAL A 350 -9.24 28.71 7.36
CA VAL A 350 -8.83 30.10 7.15
C VAL A 350 -7.31 30.12 6.97
N VAL A 351 -6.88 30.29 5.72
CA VAL A 351 -5.45 30.22 5.34
C VAL A 351 -4.71 31.46 5.82
N ASN A 352 -3.63 31.27 6.59
CA ASN A 352 -2.82 32.37 7.10
C ASN A 352 -1.88 32.95 6.00
N PRO A 353 -1.33 34.17 6.18
CA PRO A 353 -0.47 34.78 5.17
C PRO A 353 0.80 34.00 4.80
N GLN A 354 1.37 33.24 5.73
CA GLN A 354 2.55 32.40 5.46
C GLN A 354 2.18 31.18 4.60
N ASP A 355 1.01 30.58 4.83
CA ASP A 355 0.51 29.50 3.98
C ASP A 355 0.21 29.98 2.57
N ILE A 356 -0.33 31.19 2.41
CA ILE A 356 -0.51 31.83 1.10
C ILE A 356 0.86 32.00 0.42
N LYS A 357 1.86 32.50 1.15
CA LYS A 357 3.23 32.67 0.64
C LYS A 357 3.85 31.32 0.24
N MET A 358 3.69 30.28 1.04
CA MET A 358 4.20 28.94 0.75
C MET A 358 3.51 28.31 -0.45
N ARG A 359 2.18 28.42 -0.55
CA ARG A 359 1.39 27.99 -1.71
C ARG A 359 1.86 28.68 -2.99
N GLU A 360 2.05 30.00 -2.96
CA GLU A 360 2.59 30.76 -4.09
C GLU A 360 4.00 30.31 -4.49
N ARG A 361 4.86 29.96 -3.52
CA ARG A 361 6.19 29.41 -3.78
C ARG A 361 6.12 28.03 -4.44
N LEU A 362 5.40 27.07 -3.87
CA LEU A 362 5.32 25.69 -4.39
C LEU A 362 4.71 25.66 -5.79
N ILE A 363 3.56 26.30 -6.00
CA ILE A 363 2.91 26.34 -7.32
C ILE A 363 3.86 26.93 -8.37
N ARG A 364 4.62 27.98 -8.01
CA ARG A 364 5.56 28.62 -8.92
C ARG A 364 6.76 27.73 -9.24
N LEU A 365 7.37 27.10 -8.24
CA LEU A 365 8.47 26.15 -8.43
C LEU A 365 8.06 24.99 -9.34
N TRP A 366 6.92 24.35 -9.06
CA TRP A 366 6.41 23.22 -9.86
C TRP A 366 6.04 23.65 -11.28
N THR A 367 5.35 24.78 -11.45
CA THR A 367 4.94 25.22 -12.79
C THR A 367 6.10 25.78 -13.62
N ASN A 368 7.10 26.41 -13.00
CA ASN A 368 8.34 26.82 -13.68
C ASN A 368 9.13 25.62 -14.17
N PHE A 369 9.27 24.60 -13.32
CA PHE A 369 9.88 23.34 -13.69
C PHE A 369 9.11 22.69 -14.86
N ALA A 370 7.79 22.55 -14.76
CA ALA A 370 6.98 21.98 -15.84
C ALA A 370 7.17 22.71 -17.19
N LYS A 371 7.24 24.05 -17.18
CA LYS A 371 7.46 24.87 -18.38
C LYS A 371 8.86 24.70 -18.96
N SER A 372 9.90 24.89 -18.14
CA SER A 372 11.27 25.14 -18.62
C SER A 372 12.29 24.05 -18.27
N GLY A 373 11.99 23.21 -17.28
CA GLY A 373 12.94 22.24 -16.71
C GLY A 373 13.81 22.86 -15.62
N ASN A 374 13.63 24.14 -15.30
CA ASN A 374 14.30 24.84 -14.22
C ASN A 374 13.23 25.43 -13.27
N PRO A 375 13.22 25.09 -11.96
CA PRO A 375 12.27 25.64 -10.99
C PRO A 375 12.42 27.15 -10.72
N THR A 376 13.61 27.70 -10.92
CA THR A 376 13.95 29.12 -10.74
C THR A 376 14.60 29.69 -12.01
N PRO A 377 13.87 29.79 -13.15
CA PRO A 377 14.44 30.23 -14.42
C PRO A 377 14.65 31.76 -14.48
N ASP A 378 13.94 32.51 -13.65
CA ASP A 378 13.93 33.97 -13.60
C ASP A 378 13.86 34.48 -12.15
N GLU A 379 14.32 35.72 -11.93
CA GLU A 379 14.22 36.38 -10.64
C GLU A 379 12.76 36.63 -10.25
N ASN A 380 12.40 36.32 -9.01
CA ASN A 380 11.04 36.46 -8.54
C ASN A 380 11.00 36.82 -7.05
N HIS A 381 10.13 37.78 -6.69
CA HIS A 381 9.99 38.27 -5.32
C HIS A 381 9.44 37.22 -4.33
N TYR A 382 8.79 36.14 -4.80
CA TYR A 382 8.37 35.03 -3.95
C TYR A 382 9.48 34.01 -3.67
N LEU A 383 10.36 33.76 -4.66
CA LEU A 383 11.36 32.69 -4.58
C LEU A 383 12.64 33.16 -3.91
N THR A 384 13.14 34.36 -4.21
CA THR A 384 14.33 34.99 -3.58
C THR A 384 15.63 34.17 -3.57
N VAL A 385 15.62 32.95 -4.09
CA VAL A 385 16.76 32.03 -4.18
C VAL A 385 16.86 31.47 -5.59
N THR A 386 18.06 31.08 -6.00
CA THR A 386 18.29 30.27 -7.21
C THR A 386 18.48 28.82 -6.79
N TRP A 387 17.60 27.94 -7.22
CA TRP A 387 17.70 26.51 -6.90
C TRP A 387 18.77 25.86 -7.75
N LEU A 388 19.90 25.49 -7.12
CA LEU A 388 21.00 24.83 -7.80
C LEU A 388 20.69 23.34 -7.98
N PRO A 389 20.97 22.74 -9.16
CA PRO A 389 20.81 21.32 -9.36
C PRO A 389 21.85 20.52 -8.55
N VAL A 390 21.55 19.25 -8.33
CA VAL A 390 22.49 18.26 -7.79
C VAL A 390 23.68 18.12 -8.74
N THR A 391 24.87 17.94 -8.16
CA THR A 391 26.11 17.67 -8.89
C THR A 391 26.73 16.37 -8.39
N LYS A 392 27.71 15.83 -9.11
CA LYS A 392 28.38 14.58 -8.71
C LYS A 392 29.05 14.66 -7.33
N ASP A 393 29.51 15.84 -6.93
CA ASP A 393 30.25 16.04 -5.69
C ASP A 393 29.39 16.61 -4.55
N LYS A 394 28.16 17.05 -4.86
CA LYS A 394 27.35 17.84 -3.91
C LYS A 394 25.86 17.67 -4.16
N LEU A 395 25.15 17.22 -3.12
CA LEU A 395 23.70 17.06 -3.11
C LEU A 395 23.04 18.40 -2.74
N ASN A 396 23.06 19.37 -3.67
CA ASN A 396 22.37 20.64 -3.49
C ASN A 396 20.86 20.42 -3.39
N TYR A 397 20.22 21.08 -2.43
CA TYR A 397 18.77 21.03 -2.28
C TYR A 397 18.17 22.37 -1.86
N ILE A 398 16.91 22.58 -2.21
CA ILE A 398 16.11 23.65 -1.63
C ILE A 398 15.42 23.13 -0.37
N HIS A 399 15.60 23.85 0.74
CA HIS A 399 14.85 23.61 1.97
C HIS A 399 13.61 24.50 1.96
N LEU A 400 12.45 23.86 1.82
CA LEU A 400 11.14 24.52 1.81
C LEU A 400 10.62 24.61 3.25
N SER A 401 11.15 25.58 4.01
CA SER A 401 10.71 25.92 5.36
C SER A 401 9.97 27.28 5.36
N ASN A 402 9.76 27.92 6.52
CA ASN A 402 9.20 29.29 6.59
C ASN A 402 9.88 30.24 5.59
N GLU A 403 11.20 30.13 5.45
CA GLU A 403 11.95 30.79 4.38
C GLU A 403 12.69 29.78 3.51
N LEU A 404 12.83 30.12 2.23
CA LEU A 404 13.54 29.29 1.27
C LEU A 404 15.04 29.43 1.50
N SER A 405 15.75 28.31 1.57
CA SER A 405 17.21 28.30 1.62
C SER A 405 17.79 27.22 0.71
N ILE A 406 19.02 27.45 0.24
CA ILE A 406 19.78 26.48 -0.55
C ILE A 406 20.87 25.91 0.33
N ASN A 407 20.77 24.62 0.60
CA ASN A 407 21.70 23.88 1.44
C ASN A 407 22.26 22.70 0.64
N SER A 408 23.10 21.89 1.28
CA SER A 408 23.65 20.69 0.66
C SER A 408 23.85 19.56 1.64
N ASP A 409 23.81 18.35 1.11
CA ASP A 409 24.13 17.12 1.82
C ASP A 409 23.31 16.97 3.13
N PRO A 410 21.96 17.00 3.05
CA PRO A 410 21.13 16.84 4.23
C PRO A 410 21.37 15.47 4.86
N ASP A 411 21.48 15.45 6.19
CA ASP A 411 21.67 14.21 6.96
C ASP A 411 22.86 13.36 6.47
N LYS A 412 23.93 14.01 5.97
CA LYS A 412 25.07 13.39 5.29
C LYS A 412 25.60 12.13 5.95
N GLU A 413 25.88 12.18 7.26
CA GLU A 413 26.43 11.03 8.00
C GLU A 413 25.51 9.80 7.96
N LYS A 414 24.18 10.01 8.07
CA LYS A 414 23.19 8.93 7.97
C LYS A 414 23.11 8.38 6.54
N MET A 415 23.05 9.26 5.55
CA MET A 415 22.96 8.86 4.15
C MET A 415 24.21 8.08 3.70
N GLU A 416 25.40 8.54 4.09
CA GLU A 416 26.66 7.85 3.82
C GLU A 416 26.73 6.51 4.54
N PHE A 417 26.25 6.40 5.78
CA PHE A 417 26.17 5.13 6.50
C PHE A 417 25.34 4.09 5.71
N TRP A 418 24.11 4.45 5.33
CA TRP A 418 23.24 3.53 4.59
C TRP A 418 23.79 3.18 3.21
N ASP A 419 24.27 4.18 2.47
CA ASP A 419 24.85 3.97 1.14
C ASP A 419 26.07 3.03 1.19
N ASN A 420 26.94 3.18 2.19
CA ASN A 420 28.07 2.27 2.40
C ASN A 420 27.64 0.82 2.66
N LEU A 421 26.52 0.60 3.38
CA LEU A 421 25.97 -0.74 3.56
C LEU A 421 25.52 -1.35 2.22
N TYR A 422 24.81 -0.57 1.39
CA TYR A 422 24.43 -1.00 0.06
C TYR A 422 25.66 -1.28 -0.81
N VAL A 423 26.65 -0.39 -0.87
CA VAL A 423 27.88 -0.60 -1.65
C VAL A 423 28.61 -1.88 -1.23
N LYS A 424 28.64 -2.17 0.09
CA LYS A 424 29.35 -3.34 0.62
C LYS A 424 28.60 -4.64 0.35
N TYR A 425 27.31 -4.67 0.67
CA TYR A 425 26.54 -5.92 0.78
C TYR A 425 25.58 -6.15 -0.37
N PHE A 426 25.00 -5.11 -0.98
CA PHE A 426 24.07 -5.29 -2.09
C PHE A 426 24.80 -5.85 -3.31
N LYS A 427 24.34 -6.99 -3.82
CA LYS A 427 24.84 -7.60 -5.05
C LYS A 427 23.72 -7.64 -6.07
N ILE A 428 23.99 -7.07 -7.25
CA ILE A 428 23.05 -7.00 -8.37
C ILE A 428 22.58 -8.39 -8.80
N TRP A 429 23.48 -9.38 -8.75
CA TRP A 429 23.22 -10.76 -9.18
C TRP A 429 22.50 -11.62 -8.11
N ASP A 430 22.42 -11.14 -6.88
CA ASP A 430 21.73 -11.82 -5.78
C ASP A 430 20.26 -11.41 -5.68
N GLN A 431 19.79 -10.52 -6.57
CA GLN A 431 18.36 -10.43 -6.87
C GLN A 431 17.94 -11.82 -7.35
N PRO A 432 17.15 -12.60 -6.59
CA PRO A 432 16.51 -13.76 -7.20
C PRO A 432 15.79 -13.19 -8.41
N SER A 433 16.06 -13.74 -9.60
CA SER A 433 15.21 -13.44 -10.75
C SER A 433 13.79 -13.60 -10.22
N ILE A 434 13.01 -12.52 -10.19
CA ILE A 434 11.78 -12.34 -9.36
C ILE A 434 10.67 -13.37 -9.74
N ASN A 435 11.00 -14.28 -10.66
CA ASN A 435 10.19 -15.29 -11.30
C ASN A 435 10.81 -16.70 -11.32
N GLN A 436 11.89 -16.99 -10.58
CA GLN A 436 12.27 -18.39 -10.36
C GLN A 436 11.28 -19.02 -9.40
N GLU A 437 10.58 -20.05 -9.86
CA GLU A 437 9.81 -20.93 -8.97
C GLU A 437 10.71 -21.34 -7.82
N PRO A 438 10.25 -21.26 -6.55
CA PRO A 438 11.07 -21.68 -5.43
C PRO A 438 11.51 -23.12 -5.69
N ILE A 439 12.82 -23.37 -5.59
CA ILE A 439 13.30 -24.73 -5.38
C ILE A 439 12.65 -25.14 -4.06
N ILE A 440 11.66 -26.03 -4.13
CA ILE A 440 11.03 -26.60 -2.96
C ILE A 440 12.13 -27.41 -2.27
N ASP A 441 12.78 -26.81 -1.28
CA ASP A 441 13.56 -27.58 -0.31
C ASP A 441 12.55 -28.39 0.50
N THR A 442 12.40 -29.66 0.11
CA THR A 442 11.50 -30.61 0.75
C THR A 442 12.04 -31.12 2.10
N THR A 443 13.13 -30.56 2.61
CA THR A 443 13.71 -31.00 3.87
C THR A 443 12.83 -30.55 5.05
N PRO A 444 12.19 -31.48 5.79
CA PRO A 444 11.32 -31.11 6.91
C PRO A 444 12.16 -30.53 8.06
N VAL A 445 11.83 -29.33 8.52
CA VAL A 445 12.35 -28.80 9.79
C VAL A 445 11.38 -29.22 10.89
N ILE A 446 11.83 -30.10 11.79
CA ILE A 446 11.09 -30.52 12.97
C ILE A 446 11.49 -29.60 14.13
N VAL A 447 10.53 -28.86 14.69
CA VAL A 447 10.73 -28.02 15.88
C VAL A 447 9.79 -28.52 16.98
N GLN A 448 10.34 -28.80 18.16
CA GLN A 448 9.56 -29.07 19.38
C GLN A 448 9.22 -27.72 20.04
N GLU A 449 7.94 -27.45 20.25
CA GLU A 449 7.47 -26.27 20.99
C GLU A 449 6.43 -26.66 22.05
N THR A 450 6.47 -25.95 23.18
CA THR A 450 5.49 -26.00 24.26
C THR A 450 4.32 -25.08 23.93
N ILE A 451 3.09 -25.60 23.94
CA ILE A 451 1.85 -24.83 23.77
C ILE A 451 1.15 -24.73 25.13
N ILE A 452 0.86 -23.51 25.59
CA ILE A 452 0.05 -23.26 26.78
C ILE A 452 -1.33 -22.79 26.31
N THR A 453 -2.40 -23.45 26.74
CA THR A 453 -3.78 -23.04 26.44
C THR A 453 -4.64 -23.01 27.70
N THR A 454 -5.62 -22.11 27.74
CA THR A 454 -6.59 -22.00 28.83
C THR A 454 -7.90 -22.67 28.42
N VAL A 455 -8.43 -23.56 29.26
CA VAL A 455 -9.71 -24.24 29.07
C VAL A 455 -10.69 -23.71 30.11
N THR A 456 -11.86 -23.24 29.68
CA THR A 456 -12.90 -22.70 30.59
C THR A 456 -14.09 -23.63 30.63
N THR A 457 -14.45 -24.11 31.82
CA THR A 457 -15.59 -25.01 32.05
C THR A 457 -16.70 -24.27 32.78
N VAL A 458 -17.94 -24.32 32.26
CA VAL A 458 -19.14 -23.75 32.90
C VAL A 458 -19.94 -24.86 33.56
N VAL A 459 -20.21 -24.74 34.87
CA VAL A 459 -20.96 -25.73 35.66
C VAL A 459 -22.30 -25.15 36.13
N ASP A 460 -23.40 -25.85 35.85
CA ASP A 460 -24.75 -25.50 36.32
C ASP A 460 -24.94 -25.89 37.81
N ASN A 461 -25.51 -24.99 38.61
CA ASN A 461 -25.49 -25.02 40.08
C ASN A 461 -26.48 -26.00 40.75
N HIS A 462 -26.71 -27.20 40.19
CA HIS A 462 -27.68 -28.15 40.74
C HIS A 462 -27.18 -29.57 41.06
N GLU A 463 -25.87 -29.84 41.06
CA GLU A 463 -25.33 -31.09 41.60
C GLU A 463 -24.05 -30.83 42.43
N GLU A 464 -24.09 -31.14 43.72
CA GLU A 464 -22.91 -31.10 44.60
C GLU A 464 -21.93 -32.22 44.23
N ASN A 465 -20.67 -31.85 43.97
CA ASN A 465 -19.51 -32.66 43.55
C ASN A 465 -19.48 -33.06 42.06
N ILE A 466 -18.83 -32.21 41.25
CA ILE A 466 -18.41 -32.53 39.88
C ILE A 466 -16.88 -32.56 39.87
N GLU A 467 -16.29 -33.75 39.69
CA GLU A 467 -14.89 -33.88 39.27
C GLU A 467 -14.83 -33.62 37.76
N SER A 468 -14.07 -32.60 37.35
CA SER A 468 -13.80 -32.35 35.93
C SER A 468 -12.53 -33.09 35.53
N HIS A 469 -12.59 -33.86 34.44
CA HIS A 469 -11.43 -34.48 33.82
C HIS A 469 -11.34 -33.98 32.38
N VAL A 470 -10.34 -33.15 32.10
CA VAL A 470 -10.01 -32.74 30.73
C VAL A 470 -9.29 -33.91 30.06
N SER A 471 -9.88 -34.46 28.99
CA SER A 471 -9.21 -35.44 28.13
C SER A 471 -8.98 -34.82 26.75
N VAL A 472 -7.73 -34.85 26.28
CA VAL A 472 -7.33 -34.35 24.95
C VAL A 472 -7.23 -35.54 24.02
N ASP A 473 -8.05 -35.58 22.98
CA ASP A 473 -8.02 -36.63 21.96
C ASP A 473 -7.18 -36.15 20.77
N VAL A 474 -6.10 -36.85 20.46
CA VAL A 474 -5.17 -36.49 19.37
C VAL A 474 -5.56 -37.33 18.16
N GLN A 475 -6.17 -36.73 17.14
CA GLN A 475 -6.40 -37.45 15.89
C GLN A 475 -5.10 -37.53 15.09
N ASP A 476 -4.71 -38.74 14.70
CA ASP A 476 -3.65 -38.99 13.73
C ASP A 476 -4.01 -38.30 12.40
N ILE A 477 -3.41 -37.14 12.12
CA ILE A 477 -3.46 -36.57 10.77
C ILE A 477 -2.48 -37.38 9.90
N ALA A 478 -2.98 -38.45 9.28
CA ALA A 478 -2.23 -39.18 8.27
C ALA A 478 -1.99 -38.26 7.06
N VAL A 479 -0.77 -37.71 6.95
CA VAL A 479 -0.32 -37.07 5.72
C VAL A 479 -0.10 -38.18 4.69
N PRO A 480 -0.82 -38.20 3.56
CA PRO A 480 -0.59 -39.20 2.52
C PRO A 480 0.83 -38.98 1.98
N GLU A 481 1.66 -40.01 2.15
CA GLU A 481 3.12 -40.03 2.00
C GLU A 481 3.89 -39.71 3.30
N GLN A 482 4.29 -40.80 3.97
CA GLN A 482 5.12 -40.94 5.18
C GLN A 482 4.34 -41.08 6.49
N ASN A 483 4.25 -42.34 6.97
CA ASN A 483 3.82 -42.70 8.33
C ASN A 483 4.72 -42.02 9.37
N ILE A 484 4.30 -40.85 9.87
CA ILE A 484 4.89 -40.24 11.06
C ILE A 484 4.04 -40.69 12.24
N LEU A 485 4.56 -41.61 13.05
CA LEU A 485 3.99 -41.97 14.34
C LEU A 485 4.32 -40.86 15.34
N ILE A 486 3.30 -40.17 15.85
CA ILE A 486 3.46 -39.26 16.99
C ILE A 486 3.44 -40.14 18.25
N GLU A 487 4.61 -40.60 18.68
CA GLU A 487 4.74 -41.33 19.95
C GLU A 487 4.93 -40.35 21.12
N ASN A 488 4.01 -40.43 22.09
CA ASN A 488 4.07 -39.88 23.45
C ASN A 488 3.89 -38.35 23.58
N LEU A 489 2.63 -37.93 23.68
CA LEU A 489 2.26 -36.65 24.29
C LEU A 489 2.19 -36.82 25.82
N GLU A 490 3.07 -36.15 26.57
CA GLU A 490 2.92 -35.99 28.03
C GLU A 490 2.09 -34.73 28.31
N ILE A 491 0.94 -34.90 29.00
CA ILE A 491 0.18 -33.78 29.55
C ILE A 491 0.70 -33.53 30.96
N LYS A 492 1.24 -32.34 31.21
CA LYS A 492 1.62 -31.90 32.56
C LYS A 492 0.55 -30.95 33.08
N ASP A 493 -0.15 -31.37 34.13
CA ASP A 493 -1.08 -30.51 34.86
C ASP A 493 -0.28 -29.44 35.61
N SER A 494 -0.58 -28.16 35.36
CA SER A 494 0.22 -27.05 35.87
C SER A 494 -0.04 -26.72 37.35
N GLY A 495 -1.06 -27.33 37.96
CA GLY A 495 -1.31 -27.29 39.40
C GLY A 495 -1.48 -25.88 39.99
N LYS A 496 -1.85 -24.88 39.18
CA LYS A 496 -2.12 -23.52 39.62
C LYS A 496 -3.60 -23.31 39.85
N ASP A 497 -3.91 -22.79 41.04
CA ASP A 497 -5.21 -22.68 41.70
C ASP A 497 -6.39 -22.26 40.79
N ASP A 498 -7.47 -23.05 40.81
CA ASP A 498 -8.74 -22.80 40.15
C ASP A 498 -9.34 -21.44 40.55
N VAL A 499 -9.53 -20.53 39.59
CA VAL A 499 -10.29 -19.30 39.82
C VAL A 499 -11.74 -19.57 39.46
N ALA A 500 -12.58 -19.75 40.48
CA ALA A 500 -14.03 -19.84 40.35
C ALA A 500 -14.65 -18.44 40.44
N ASP A 501 -15.19 -17.92 39.34
CA ASP A 501 -16.01 -16.71 39.35
C ASP A 501 -17.48 -17.08 39.06
N GLU A 502 -18.40 -16.60 39.91
CA GLU A 502 -19.85 -16.74 39.67
C GLU A 502 -20.31 -15.70 38.65
N ASN A 503 -20.85 -16.16 37.53
CA ASN A 503 -21.48 -15.27 36.56
C ASN A 503 -22.91 -14.89 37.00
N GLN A 504 -23.47 -13.82 36.42
CA GLN A 504 -24.75 -13.20 36.83
C GLN A 504 -25.98 -14.13 36.75
N ASN A 505 -25.83 -15.33 36.19
CA ASN A 505 -26.88 -16.33 36.06
C ASN A 505 -26.75 -17.50 37.07
N GLY A 506 -25.74 -17.46 37.95
CA GLY A 506 -25.53 -18.45 39.00
C GLY A 506 -24.76 -19.70 38.57
N ASN A 507 -23.96 -19.65 37.50
CA ASN A 507 -23.09 -20.76 37.09
C ASN A 507 -21.64 -20.49 37.53
N ILE A 508 -20.89 -21.57 37.81
CA ILE A 508 -19.48 -21.50 38.20
C ILE A 508 -18.62 -21.71 36.96
N GLU A 509 -17.75 -20.75 36.65
CA GLU A 509 -16.70 -20.90 35.64
C GLU A 509 -15.39 -21.34 36.28
N VAL A 510 -14.79 -22.44 35.79
CA VAL A 510 -13.48 -22.95 36.22
C VAL A 510 -12.51 -22.84 35.04
N GLN A 511 -11.38 -22.19 35.23
CA GLN A 511 -10.33 -22.04 34.20
C GLN A 511 -9.11 -22.90 34.56
N GLN A 512 -8.67 -23.74 33.62
CA GLN A 512 -7.46 -24.58 33.78
C GLN A 512 -6.45 -24.30 32.66
N GLU A 513 -5.17 -24.14 33.01
CA GLU A 513 -4.06 -24.03 32.05
C GLU A 513 -3.46 -25.41 31.77
N VAL A 514 -3.45 -25.81 30.49
CA VAL A 514 -2.88 -27.09 30.03
C VAL A 514 -1.66 -26.84 29.15
N GLU A 515 -0.57 -27.55 29.44
CA GLU A 515 0.68 -27.53 28.67
C GLU A 515 0.77 -28.77 27.76
N ILE A 516 1.00 -28.57 26.47
CA ILE A 516 1.07 -29.63 25.46
C ILE A 516 2.34 -29.46 24.60
N GLU A 517 3.17 -30.50 24.48
CA GLU A 517 4.31 -30.52 23.55
C GLU A 517 3.87 -31.01 22.15
N GLY A 518 4.06 -30.20 21.10
CA GLY A 518 3.61 -30.53 19.73
C GLY A 518 4.65 -30.34 18.63
N ILE A 519 4.42 -30.94 17.44
CA ILE A 519 5.29 -30.85 16.24
C ILE A 519 4.66 -29.92 15.18
N LYS A 520 5.42 -28.97 14.64
CA LYS A 520 5.03 -28.12 13.47
C LYS A 520 5.62 -28.66 12.16
N LYS A 521 4.86 -28.53 11.06
CA LYS A 521 5.35 -28.70 9.68
C LYS A 521 4.98 -27.47 8.85
N ASN A 522 5.96 -26.79 8.26
CA ASN A 522 5.78 -25.60 7.41
C ASN A 522 4.88 -24.50 8.05
N GLY A 523 4.96 -24.32 9.38
CA GLY A 523 4.20 -23.28 10.10
C GLY A 523 2.72 -23.61 10.36
N ILE A 524 2.25 -24.82 10.05
CA ILE A 524 0.87 -25.27 10.33
C ILE A 524 0.85 -26.10 11.62
N ASN A 525 -0.05 -25.77 12.55
CA ASN A 525 -0.30 -26.55 13.77
C ASN A 525 -1.01 -27.87 13.42
N ILE A 526 -0.53 -29.00 13.92
CA ILE A 526 -1.05 -30.35 13.58
C ILE A 526 -1.97 -30.91 14.69
N VAL A 527 -2.25 -30.13 15.75
CA VAL A 527 -3.06 -30.59 16.89
C VAL A 527 -4.39 -29.82 16.96
N GLU A 528 -5.50 -30.55 16.88
CA GLU A 528 -6.86 -30.05 17.15
C GLU A 528 -7.30 -30.56 18.53
N ILE A 529 -7.65 -29.65 19.46
CA ILE A 529 -8.09 -30.02 20.81
C ILE A 529 -9.63 -30.01 20.82
N GLN A 530 -10.25 -31.16 21.08
CA GLN A 530 -11.71 -31.25 21.26
C GLN A 530 -12.08 -31.48 22.73
N GLU A 531 -13.03 -30.69 23.25
CA GLU A 531 -13.58 -30.85 24.59
C GLU A 531 -14.57 -32.04 24.65
N LYS A 532 -14.37 -32.97 25.59
CA LYS A 532 -15.34 -34.04 25.89
C LYS A 532 -15.79 -33.96 27.34
N PHE A 533 -17.10 -33.91 27.56
CA PHE A 533 -17.72 -34.05 28.88
C PHE A 533 -18.32 -35.45 29.03
N GLN A 534 -18.08 -36.09 30.17
CA GLN A 534 -18.73 -37.33 30.58
C GLN A 534 -19.58 -37.07 31.83
N ASN A 535 -20.90 -37.30 31.76
CA ASN A 535 -21.73 -37.29 32.96
C ASN A 535 -21.65 -38.65 33.70
N GLN A 536 -22.12 -38.71 34.95
CA GLN A 536 -22.08 -39.92 35.79
C GLN A 536 -22.86 -41.13 35.20
N ASN A 537 -23.63 -40.94 34.11
CA ASN A 537 -24.36 -42.00 33.42
C ASN A 537 -23.67 -42.50 32.13
N GLY A 538 -22.51 -41.96 31.77
CA GLY A 538 -21.70 -42.43 30.63
C GLY A 538 -22.15 -41.93 29.25
N ASP A 539 -23.02 -40.92 29.19
CA ASP A 539 -23.42 -40.29 27.93
C ASP A 539 -22.51 -39.09 27.59
N TYR A 540 -22.01 -39.03 26.35
CA TYR A 540 -21.22 -37.91 25.84
C TYR A 540 -22.14 -36.81 25.29
N LYS A 541 -21.92 -35.54 25.68
CA LYS A 541 -22.49 -34.37 25.01
C LYS A 541 -21.39 -33.49 24.44
N PHE A 542 -21.51 -33.15 23.16
CA PHE A 542 -20.67 -32.15 22.49
C PHE A 542 -21.25 -30.76 22.73
N ASN A 543 -20.43 -29.79 23.14
CA ASN A 543 -20.86 -28.41 23.23
C ASN A 543 -20.60 -27.70 21.90
N GLY A 544 -21.69 -27.38 21.19
CA GLY A 544 -21.81 -26.26 20.25
C GLY A 544 -20.77 -26.08 19.14
N ASN A 545 -20.98 -26.74 18.01
CA ASN A 545 -20.64 -26.14 16.71
C ASN A 545 -21.34 -24.78 16.58
N ILE A 546 -20.58 -23.69 16.44
CA ILE A 546 -21.11 -22.54 15.70
C ILE A 546 -21.18 -23.01 14.24
N GLU A 547 -22.37 -23.46 13.82
CA GLU A 547 -22.68 -23.73 12.42
C GLU A 547 -22.41 -22.47 11.58
N ARG A 548 -21.21 -22.36 10.99
CA ARG A 548 -21.08 -21.66 9.71
C ARG A 548 -21.78 -22.54 8.68
N LYS A 549 -23.04 -22.21 8.36
CA LYS A 549 -23.73 -22.82 7.22
C LYS A 549 -22.82 -22.71 5.99
N PRO A 550 -22.47 -23.82 5.33
CA PRO A 550 -21.87 -23.76 4.00
C PRO A 550 -22.85 -23.02 3.10
N ARG A 551 -22.42 -21.94 2.43
CA ARG A 551 -23.19 -21.47 1.27
C ARG A 551 -23.11 -22.59 0.25
N PRO A 552 -24.23 -23.17 -0.21
CA PRO A 552 -24.17 -24.14 -1.28
C PRO A 552 -23.53 -23.46 -2.49
N SER A 553 -22.51 -24.11 -3.05
CA SER A 553 -22.03 -23.84 -4.39
C SER A 553 -23.25 -23.81 -5.32
N ASN A 554 -23.51 -22.69 -5.96
CA ASN A 554 -24.46 -22.70 -7.07
C ASN A 554 -23.85 -23.59 -8.16
N GLU A 555 -24.33 -24.83 -8.26
CA GLU A 555 -24.14 -25.66 -9.45
C GLU A 555 -24.66 -24.86 -10.66
N ILE A 556 -23.76 -24.30 -11.45
CA ILE A 556 -24.11 -23.85 -12.80
C ILE A 556 -24.21 -25.11 -13.65
N LYS A 557 -25.41 -25.70 -13.71
CA LYS A 557 -25.74 -26.66 -14.75
C LYS A 557 -25.78 -25.93 -16.09
N MET A 558 -24.77 -26.17 -16.91
CA MET A 558 -24.79 -25.89 -18.34
C MET A 558 -25.99 -26.59 -18.98
N VAL A 559 -26.99 -25.82 -19.41
CA VAL A 559 -28.02 -26.28 -20.34
C VAL A 559 -27.71 -25.65 -21.70
N GLN A 560 -27.12 -26.43 -22.60
CA GLN A 560 -27.16 -26.13 -24.02
C GLN A 560 -28.61 -26.32 -24.52
N ASN A 561 -29.19 -25.30 -25.15
CA ASN A 561 -30.12 -25.50 -26.26
C ASN A 561 -30.25 -24.27 -27.16
N SER A 562 -29.70 -24.43 -28.37
CA SER A 562 -30.20 -24.07 -29.72
C SER A 562 -31.16 -22.87 -29.93
N ASN A 563 -30.69 -21.95 -30.79
CA ASN A 563 -31.38 -21.18 -31.84
C ASN A 563 -32.62 -20.30 -31.48
N ILE A 564 -32.48 -18.96 -31.64
CA ILE A 564 -33.15 -18.08 -32.65
C ILE A 564 -32.92 -16.59 -32.28
N ASN A 565 -32.53 -15.80 -33.30
CA ASN A 565 -32.34 -14.33 -33.46
C ASN A 565 -32.80 -13.29 -32.41
N PRO A 566 -32.15 -12.10 -32.37
CA PRO A 566 -32.16 -11.16 -31.25
C PRO A 566 -33.45 -10.33 -31.19
N LYS A 567 -34.02 -10.22 -29.99
CA LYS A 567 -34.99 -9.18 -29.63
C LYS A 567 -34.45 -8.42 -28.42
N ASP A 568 -34.34 -7.11 -28.59
CA ASP A 568 -34.28 -6.03 -27.59
C ASP A 568 -33.83 -6.44 -26.18
N VAL A 569 -32.56 -6.17 -25.86
CA VAL A 569 -32.04 -6.24 -24.49
C VAL A 569 -32.63 -5.07 -23.70
N ILE A 570 -33.72 -5.36 -23.00
CA ILE A 570 -34.24 -4.60 -21.88
C ILE A 570 -33.15 -4.62 -20.80
N ARG A 571 -32.69 -3.43 -20.39
CA ARG A 571 -31.78 -3.23 -19.26
C ARG A 571 -32.43 -3.77 -18.00
N ALA A 572 -31.80 -4.73 -17.36
CA ALA A 572 -32.07 -5.12 -15.98
C ALA A 572 -30.72 -5.09 -15.25
N ASN A 573 -30.42 -3.95 -14.62
CA ASN A 573 -29.54 -3.77 -13.46
C ASN A 573 -29.34 -2.27 -13.14
N ASP A 574 -30.43 -1.49 -13.14
CA ASP A 574 -30.46 -0.26 -12.35
C ASP A 574 -30.99 -0.64 -10.95
N PRO A 575 -30.30 -0.29 -9.84
CA PRO A 575 -30.88 -0.40 -8.50
C PRO A 575 -32.04 0.58 -8.36
N PRO A 576 -33.05 0.30 -7.51
CA PRO A 576 -34.20 1.18 -7.34
C PRO A 576 -33.76 2.59 -6.90
N GLU A 577 -34.29 3.60 -7.59
CA GLU A 577 -34.33 5.00 -7.16
C GLU A 577 -35.12 5.09 -5.86
N ASP A 578 -34.45 4.99 -4.72
CA ASP A 578 -34.78 5.59 -3.42
C ASP A 578 -33.93 4.95 -2.32
N ASP A 579 -32.63 5.27 -2.29
CA ASP A 579 -31.76 5.17 -1.09
C ASP A 579 -30.43 5.89 -1.33
N LEU A 580 -30.50 7.14 -1.79
CA LEU A 580 -29.34 8.06 -1.79
C LEU A 580 -29.33 8.85 -0.48
N PRO A 581 -28.36 8.65 0.44
CA PRO A 581 -28.07 9.66 1.43
C PRO A 581 -27.39 10.83 0.71
N LYS A 582 -28.17 11.86 0.39
CA LYS A 582 -27.63 13.21 0.18
C LYS A 582 -26.97 13.64 1.50
N ASN A 583 -25.72 14.11 1.41
CA ASN A 583 -24.82 14.55 2.50
C ASN A 583 -24.09 13.41 3.24
N ILE A 584 -23.04 12.86 2.59
CA ILE A 584 -22.05 11.96 3.22
C ILE A 584 -20.75 12.73 3.44
N GLY A 585 -20.81 13.77 4.27
CA GLY A 585 -19.65 14.39 4.87
C GLY A 585 -19.89 14.43 6.36
N VAL A 586 -18.90 14.06 7.17
CA VAL A 586 -18.84 14.14 8.64
C VAL A 586 -19.11 12.83 9.42
N ASN A 587 -20.05 11.95 9.05
CA ASN A 587 -20.35 10.77 9.91
C ASN A 587 -19.58 9.45 9.64
N LYS A 588 -18.59 9.43 8.73
CA LYS A 588 -17.85 8.21 8.36
C LYS A 588 -16.51 7.98 9.08
N PHE A 589 -16.07 8.91 9.94
CA PHE A 589 -14.72 8.87 10.52
C PHE A 589 -14.63 8.22 11.91
N VAL A 590 -15.77 8.03 12.60
CA VAL A 590 -15.80 7.49 13.97
C VAL A 590 -15.55 5.97 14.00
N ASN A 591 -16.01 5.21 13.00
CA ASN A 591 -15.94 3.74 13.01
C ASN A 591 -14.54 3.17 12.70
N PHE A 592 -13.60 3.99 12.21
CA PHE A 592 -12.20 3.57 12.01
C PHE A 592 -11.48 3.34 13.34
N PHE A 593 -11.78 4.13 14.37
CA PHE A 593 -11.08 4.06 15.65
C PHE A 593 -11.61 3.01 16.62
N GLU A 594 -12.86 2.55 16.46
CA GLU A 594 -13.34 1.35 17.18
C GLU A 594 -12.57 0.09 16.76
N SER A 595 -11.98 0.05 15.55
CA SER A 595 -11.17 -1.08 15.07
C SER A 595 -9.68 -1.01 15.45
N LEU A 596 -9.19 0.17 15.85
CA LEU A 596 -7.79 0.40 16.27
C LEU A 596 -7.64 0.53 17.80
N GLY A 597 -8.74 0.53 18.54
CA GLY A 597 -8.79 0.70 20.00
C GLY A 597 -9.58 -0.41 20.67
N GLY A 598 -9.00 -1.61 20.74
CA GLY A 598 -9.44 -2.64 21.68
C GLY A 598 -9.05 -2.27 23.12
N LYS A 599 -9.68 -1.24 23.68
CA LYS A 599 -9.99 -0.99 25.12
C LYS A 599 -10.29 0.51 25.34
N LYS A 600 -11.58 0.76 25.61
CA LYS A 600 -12.27 1.95 26.18
C LYS A 600 -11.63 3.33 26.04
#